data_AF-A0A6H2GT13-F1
#
_entry.id   AF-A0A6H2GT13-F1
#
_cell.length_a   1.000
_cell.length_b   1.000
_cell.length_c   1.000
_cell.angle_alpha   90.00
_cell.angle_beta   90.00
_cell.angle_gamma   90.00
#
_symmetry.space_group_name_H-M   'P 1'
#
loop_
_entity.id
_entity.type
_entity.pdbx_description
1 polymer ?
#
loop_
_entity_poly.entity_id
_entity_poly.type
_entity_poly.pdbx_seq_one_letter_code
_entity_poly.pdbx_strand_id
1 'polypeptide(L)'
;MEQTAFYGRWACQKMIESASSNLWDGHWACAVLSMARLLDEQLVPAGLEHLVRRNLDQIVTEKGNQGVYDDAERKDGFRRELLRLLIRNGGKINSLGHDAIYASYMLDLVERSGIPATQELFDAMATMLQGFADSGPGYVTINGIHTVVPPGEVPEAENEPGLAPASVLELFHAFSRPERMERGDMQLGHLLTHGHAVVELKRALRAEALEEHAPILEQSFFNRVGLLAYANALEKEEAEPAAKVGAGTRNPLEPSYWEEALADSRHGHYGKYAYSYLRLCRLAGIHPADFQSFSRILPPLA
;
A
#
# COMPACT_ATOMS: atom_id res chain seq x y z
N MET A 1 -24.06 -0.38 4.73
CA MET A 1 -23.94 1.09 4.64
C MET A 1 -23.39 1.68 5.93
N GLU A 2 -24.01 1.46 7.09
CA GLU A 2 -23.56 2.01 8.38
C GLU A 2 -22.16 1.55 8.80
N GLN A 3 -21.83 0.25 8.65
CA GLN A 3 -20.49 -0.27 8.98
C GLN A 3 -19.37 0.30 8.09
N THR A 4 -19.60 0.38 6.78
CA THR A 4 -18.64 1.00 5.85
C THR A 4 -18.40 2.48 6.19
N ALA A 5 -19.45 3.21 6.58
CA ALA A 5 -19.34 4.60 7.02
C ALA A 5 -18.57 4.72 8.34
N PHE A 6 -18.77 3.80 9.29
CA PHE A 6 -18.01 3.76 10.54
C PHE A 6 -16.51 3.57 10.28
N TYR A 7 -16.11 2.55 9.51
CA TYR A 7 -14.71 2.29 9.22
C TYR A 7 -14.05 3.41 8.40
N GLY A 8 -14.80 4.04 7.50
CA GLY A 8 -14.34 5.21 6.76
C GLY A 8 -14.04 6.39 7.68
N ARG A 9 -14.96 6.74 8.58
CA ARG A 9 -14.76 7.81 9.57
C ARG A 9 -13.61 7.49 10.52
N TRP A 10 -13.53 6.24 10.97
CA TRP A 10 -12.42 5.77 11.78
C TRP A 10 -11.08 5.97 11.08
N ALA A 11 -10.99 5.63 9.79
CA ALA A 11 -9.78 5.80 9.00
C ALA A 11 -9.40 7.28 8.82
N CYS A 12 -10.37 8.16 8.56
CA CYS A 12 -10.11 9.61 8.50
C CYS A 12 -9.51 10.14 9.81
N GLN A 13 -10.13 9.79 10.94
CA GLN A 13 -9.63 10.18 12.26
C GLN A 13 -8.24 9.60 12.54
N LYS A 14 -8.00 8.35 12.15
CA LYS A 14 -6.69 7.72 12.34
C LYS A 14 -5.60 8.44 11.54
N MET A 15 -5.90 8.91 10.32
CA MET A 15 -4.94 9.73 9.55
C MET A 15 -4.64 11.06 10.25
N ILE A 16 -5.65 11.75 10.80
CA ILE A 16 -5.47 12.99 11.55
C ILE A 16 -4.56 12.78 12.76
N GLU A 17 -4.83 11.74 13.56
CA GLU A 17 -4.00 11.40 14.72
C GLU A 17 -2.57 11.03 14.32
N SER A 18 -2.42 10.30 13.22
CA SER A 18 -1.10 9.87 12.72
C SER A 18 -0.24 11.05 12.28
N ALA A 19 -0.84 12.09 11.69
CA ALA A 19 -0.12 13.28 11.27
C ALA A 19 0.55 14.06 12.43
N SER A 20 -0.01 13.97 13.64
CA SER A 20 0.49 14.69 14.82
C SER A 20 1.35 13.85 15.77
N SER A 21 1.29 12.52 15.66
CA SER A 21 1.98 11.60 16.57
C SER A 21 3.06 10.79 15.86
N ASN A 22 2.64 9.97 14.90
CA ASN A 22 3.47 9.06 14.16
C ASN A 22 2.87 8.82 12.77
N LEU A 23 3.48 9.42 11.75
CA LEU A 23 3.05 9.29 10.35
C LEU A 23 2.93 7.83 9.86
N TRP A 24 3.67 6.90 10.45
CA TRP A 24 3.58 5.47 10.11
C TRP A 24 2.27 4.81 10.58
N ASP A 25 1.59 5.36 11.59
CA ASP A 25 0.31 4.81 12.06
C ASP A 25 -0.85 4.98 11.07
N GLY A 26 -0.67 5.80 10.02
CA GLY A 26 -1.59 5.86 8.88
C GLY A 26 -1.73 4.52 8.14
N HIS A 27 -0.83 3.57 8.39
CA HIS A 27 -0.93 2.20 7.93
C HIS A 27 -2.19 1.50 8.40
N TRP A 28 -2.63 1.77 9.63
CA TRP A 28 -3.82 1.16 10.19
C TRP A 28 -5.08 1.68 9.51
N ALA A 29 -5.13 2.97 9.17
CA ALA A 29 -6.18 3.54 8.35
C ALA A 29 -6.26 2.85 6.98
N CYS A 30 -5.12 2.69 6.29
CA CYS A 30 -5.08 2.00 4.99
C CYS A 30 -5.47 0.52 5.10
N ALA A 31 -5.11 -0.15 6.19
CA ALA A 31 -5.47 -1.55 6.43
C ALA A 31 -6.96 -1.75 6.69
N VAL A 32 -7.59 -0.86 7.47
CA VAL A 32 -9.04 -0.87 7.68
C VAL A 32 -9.77 -0.64 6.36
N LEU A 33 -9.33 0.34 5.57
CA LEU A 33 -9.93 0.63 4.28
C LEU A 33 -9.75 -0.51 3.28
N SER A 34 -8.57 -1.13 3.20
CA SER A 34 -8.33 -2.24 2.28
C SER A 34 -9.24 -3.44 2.57
N MET A 35 -9.42 -3.79 3.84
CA MET A 35 -10.33 -4.87 4.24
C MET A 35 -11.80 -4.51 4.05
N ALA A 36 -12.19 -3.27 4.35
CA ALA A 36 -13.54 -2.79 4.02
C ALA A 36 -13.81 -2.92 2.51
N ARG A 37 -12.82 -2.61 1.66
CA ARG A 37 -12.94 -2.75 0.20
C ARG A 37 -12.93 -4.18 -0.30
N LEU A 38 -12.20 -5.09 0.34
CA LEU A 38 -12.32 -6.52 0.04
C LEU A 38 -13.76 -7.01 0.16
N LEU A 39 -14.47 -6.54 1.19
CA LEU A 39 -15.86 -6.86 1.47
C LEU A 39 -16.81 -6.12 0.51
N ASP A 40 -16.71 -4.78 0.41
CA ASP A 40 -17.58 -3.95 -0.42
C ASP A 40 -17.53 -4.39 -1.90
N GLU A 41 -16.34 -4.73 -2.39
CA GLU A 41 -16.13 -5.14 -3.77
C GLU A 41 -16.26 -6.66 -3.99
N GLN A 42 -16.58 -7.45 -2.96
CA GLN A 42 -16.71 -8.90 -3.05
C GLN A 42 -15.48 -9.55 -3.71
N LEU A 43 -14.28 -9.17 -3.26
CA LEU A 43 -13.00 -9.67 -3.80
C LEU A 43 -12.61 -11.03 -3.20
N VAL A 44 -13.23 -11.41 -2.08
CA VAL A 44 -13.04 -12.70 -1.42
C VAL A 44 -14.33 -13.53 -1.51
N PRO A 45 -14.24 -14.88 -1.41
CA PRO A 45 -15.42 -15.73 -1.29
C PRO A 45 -16.30 -15.33 -0.10
N ALA A 46 -17.62 -15.41 -0.26
CA ALA A 46 -18.60 -15.06 0.78
C ALA A 46 -18.35 -15.78 2.12
N GLY A 47 -17.85 -17.02 2.07
CA GLY A 47 -17.49 -17.81 3.26
C GLY A 47 -16.37 -17.19 4.11
N LEU A 48 -15.54 -16.32 3.54
CA LEU A 48 -14.41 -15.67 4.24
C LEU A 48 -14.76 -14.30 4.83
N GLU A 49 -15.89 -13.70 4.46
CA GLU A 49 -16.24 -12.34 4.89
C GLU A 49 -16.20 -12.17 6.41
N HIS A 50 -16.64 -13.20 7.15
CA HIS A 50 -16.63 -13.16 8.61
C HIS A 50 -15.21 -13.11 9.20
N LEU A 51 -14.23 -13.77 8.59
CA LEU A 51 -12.83 -13.72 9.02
C LEU A 51 -12.20 -12.35 8.70
N VAL A 52 -12.50 -11.79 7.53
CA VAL A 52 -12.05 -10.45 7.15
C VAL A 52 -12.63 -9.40 8.10
N ARG A 53 -13.93 -9.49 8.43
CA ARG A 53 -14.57 -8.59 9.42
C ARG A 53 -13.93 -8.71 10.80
N ARG A 54 -13.63 -9.92 11.27
CA ARG A 54 -12.92 -10.14 12.54
C ARG A 54 -11.55 -9.48 12.58
N ASN A 55 -10.76 -9.60 11.50
CA ASN A 55 -9.46 -8.93 11.40
C ASN A 55 -9.63 -7.40 11.45
N LEU A 56 -10.63 -6.89 10.75
CA LEU A 56 -10.95 -5.47 10.72
C LEU A 56 -11.34 -4.94 12.11
N ASP A 57 -12.26 -5.63 12.80
CA ASP A 57 -12.68 -5.27 14.16
C ASP A 57 -11.53 -5.35 15.17
N GLN A 58 -10.61 -6.31 14.99
CA GLN A 58 -9.41 -6.42 15.80
C GLN A 58 -8.49 -5.20 15.61
N ILE A 59 -8.26 -4.73 14.37
CA ILE A 59 -7.48 -3.49 14.14
C ILE A 59 -8.11 -2.32 14.86
N VAL A 60 -9.42 -2.11 14.66
CA VAL A 60 -10.13 -0.96 15.23
C VAL A 60 -10.08 -0.98 16.75
N THR A 61 -10.14 -2.16 17.36
CA THR A 61 -10.08 -2.35 18.81
C THR A 61 -8.67 -2.12 19.35
N GLU A 62 -7.66 -2.75 18.77
CA GLU A 62 -6.26 -2.67 19.24
C GLU A 62 -5.63 -1.30 18.97
N LYS A 63 -6.06 -0.64 17.89
CA LYS A 63 -5.52 0.65 17.42
C LYS A 63 -6.55 1.77 17.55
N GLY A 64 -7.38 1.73 18.59
CA GLY A 64 -8.45 2.70 18.83
C GLY A 64 -8.02 4.16 18.60
N ASN A 65 -8.93 4.96 18.07
CA ASN A 65 -8.74 6.40 17.95
C ASN A 65 -8.95 7.07 19.32
N GLN A 66 -8.25 8.17 19.54
CA GLN A 66 -8.48 9.04 20.71
C GLN A 66 -9.66 9.99 20.47
N GLY A 67 -9.88 10.37 19.22
CA GLY A 67 -10.98 11.24 18.81
C GLY A 67 -12.03 10.54 17.94
N VAL A 68 -12.96 11.36 17.45
CA VAL A 68 -13.99 10.99 16.47
C VAL A 68 -13.89 11.97 15.31
N TYR A 69 -13.99 11.46 14.08
CA TYR A 69 -13.93 12.30 12.89
C TYR A 69 -15.09 13.30 12.87
N ASP A 70 -14.75 14.59 12.83
CA ASP A 70 -15.71 15.68 12.64
C ASP A 70 -15.87 15.99 11.14
N ASP A 71 -17.12 16.12 10.72
CA ASP A 71 -17.53 16.35 9.32
C ASP A 71 -17.94 17.80 9.05
N ALA A 72 -17.80 18.69 10.03
CA ALA A 72 -18.38 20.04 9.98
C ALA A 72 -17.76 20.92 8.88
N GLU A 73 -16.43 20.93 8.74
CA GLU A 73 -15.72 21.84 7.85
C GLU A 73 -15.20 21.15 6.58
N ARG A 74 -16.03 21.16 5.53
CA ARG A 74 -15.68 20.56 4.24
C ARG A 74 -14.58 21.34 3.54
N LYS A 75 -13.64 20.60 2.95
CA LYS A 75 -12.64 21.15 2.04
C LYS A 75 -13.09 21.07 0.59
N ASP A 76 -13.32 22.23 0.00
CA ASP A 76 -13.47 22.33 -1.45
C ASP A 76 -12.16 21.99 -2.17
N GLY A 77 -12.26 21.20 -3.24
CA GLY A 77 -11.09 20.86 -4.06
C GLY A 77 -10.11 19.86 -3.44
N PHE A 78 -10.48 19.16 -2.36
CA PHE A 78 -9.64 18.15 -1.67
C PHE A 78 -8.86 17.25 -2.65
N ARG A 79 -9.55 16.59 -3.59
CA ARG A 79 -8.93 15.70 -4.59
C ARG A 79 -7.83 16.40 -5.39
N ARG A 80 -8.15 17.56 -5.97
CA ARG A 80 -7.24 18.30 -6.85
C ARG A 80 -6.01 18.76 -6.08
N GLU A 81 -6.18 19.23 -4.85
CA GLU A 81 -5.08 19.76 -4.05
C GLU A 81 -4.19 18.64 -3.49
N LEU A 82 -4.78 17.52 -3.06
CA LEU A 82 -4.01 16.38 -2.57
C LEU A 82 -3.20 15.74 -3.70
N LEU A 83 -3.78 15.58 -4.89
CA LEU A 83 -3.06 15.12 -6.07
C LEU A 83 -1.92 16.08 -6.44
N ARG A 84 -2.18 17.39 -6.48
CA ARG A 84 -1.14 18.39 -6.77
C ARG A 84 0.02 18.29 -5.78
N LEU A 85 -0.28 18.10 -4.50
CA LEU A 85 0.73 17.93 -3.46
C LEU A 85 1.56 16.65 -3.69
N LEU A 86 0.89 15.53 -3.96
CA LEU A 86 1.54 14.26 -4.27
C LEU A 86 2.45 14.39 -5.50
N ILE A 87 1.97 14.99 -6.59
CA ILE A 87 2.73 15.16 -7.85
C ILE A 87 3.95 16.06 -7.64
N ARG A 88 3.81 17.13 -6.86
CA ARG A 88 4.93 18.01 -6.48
C ARG A 88 6.03 17.23 -5.74
N ASN A 89 5.66 16.19 -5.01
CA ASN A 89 6.57 15.36 -4.23
C ASN A 89 7.04 14.09 -4.98
N GLY A 90 6.28 13.63 -5.98
CA GLY A 90 6.40 12.30 -6.60
C GLY A 90 7.65 12.05 -7.45
N GLY A 91 8.41 13.08 -7.81
CA GLY A 91 9.70 12.92 -8.51
C GLY A 91 10.84 12.44 -7.61
N LYS A 92 10.60 12.18 -6.32
CA LYS A 92 11.63 11.80 -5.34
C LYS A 92 11.48 10.33 -4.95
N ILE A 93 12.61 9.64 -4.79
CA ILE A 93 12.68 8.26 -4.30
C ILE A 93 12.46 8.28 -2.79
N ASN A 94 11.23 8.47 -2.31
CA ASN A 94 10.99 8.67 -0.89
C ASN A 94 10.11 7.56 -0.27
N SER A 95 10.42 7.19 0.98
CA SER A 95 9.56 6.45 1.91
C SER A 95 8.70 5.31 1.32
N LEU A 96 9.29 4.25 0.75
CA LEU A 96 8.56 3.01 0.34
C LEU A 96 7.15 3.24 -0.28
N GLY A 97 6.93 4.31 -1.05
CA GLY A 97 5.65 4.66 -1.68
C GLY A 97 4.47 4.99 -0.74
N HIS A 98 4.72 5.30 0.53
CA HIS A 98 3.65 5.57 1.52
C HIS A 98 2.80 6.80 1.17
N ASP A 99 3.42 7.80 0.55
CA ASP A 99 2.77 8.98 0.03
C ASP A 99 1.66 8.61 -0.98
N ALA A 100 2.01 7.84 -2.01
CA ALA A 100 1.07 7.36 -3.01
C ALA A 100 0.01 6.43 -2.40
N ILE A 101 0.42 5.52 -1.51
CA ILE A 101 -0.51 4.59 -0.84
C ILE A 101 -1.55 5.38 -0.04
N TYR A 102 -1.14 6.28 0.85
CA TYR A 102 -2.06 6.98 1.74
C TYR A 102 -2.99 7.91 0.94
N ALA A 103 -2.43 8.62 -0.05
CA ALA A 103 -3.23 9.45 -0.94
C ALA A 103 -4.27 8.61 -1.71
N SER A 104 -3.87 7.47 -2.27
CA SER A 104 -4.78 6.58 -3.01
C SER A 104 -5.95 6.09 -2.16
N TYR A 105 -5.69 5.61 -0.94
CA TYR A 105 -6.75 5.11 -0.07
C TYR A 105 -7.70 6.21 0.40
N MET A 106 -7.17 7.40 0.74
CA MET A 106 -8.03 8.52 1.17
C MET A 106 -8.88 9.08 0.03
N LEU A 107 -8.32 9.20 -1.18
CA LEU A 107 -9.08 9.63 -2.35
C LEU A 107 -10.19 8.63 -2.69
N ASP A 108 -9.88 7.33 -2.70
CA ASP A 108 -10.89 6.28 -2.91
C ASP A 108 -12.02 6.33 -1.86
N LEU A 109 -11.66 6.53 -0.58
CA LEU A 109 -12.63 6.67 0.49
C LEU A 109 -13.59 7.84 0.25
N VAL A 110 -13.04 9.05 0.07
CA VAL A 110 -13.81 10.29 -0.07
C VAL A 110 -14.72 10.23 -1.30
N GLU A 111 -14.27 9.60 -2.39
CA GLU A 111 -15.04 9.52 -3.63
C GLU A 111 -16.21 8.55 -3.56
N ARG A 112 -16.13 7.49 -2.76
CA ARG A 112 -17.12 6.39 -2.78
C ARG A 112 -17.99 6.29 -1.53
N SER A 113 -17.62 6.90 -0.41
CA SER A 113 -18.30 6.69 0.88
C SER A 113 -19.32 7.76 1.26
N GLY A 114 -19.32 8.90 0.58
CA GLY A 114 -20.13 10.06 0.97
C GLY A 114 -19.67 10.73 2.27
N ILE A 115 -18.55 10.27 2.86
CA ILE A 115 -17.91 10.94 4.00
C ILE A 115 -17.27 12.23 3.49
N PRO A 116 -17.63 13.40 4.05
CA PRO A 116 -17.06 14.66 3.62
C PRO A 116 -15.56 14.70 3.86
N ALA A 117 -14.79 15.09 2.84
CA ALA A 117 -13.40 15.47 3.03
C ALA A 117 -13.34 16.81 3.77
N THR A 118 -12.73 16.83 4.95
CA THR A 118 -12.58 18.05 5.75
C THR A 118 -11.24 18.75 5.54
N GLN A 119 -11.19 20.03 5.92
CA GLN A 119 -9.94 20.81 5.91
C GLN A 119 -8.89 20.21 6.86
N GLU A 120 -9.31 19.76 8.05
CA GLU A 120 -8.43 19.07 9.01
C GLU A 120 -7.83 17.78 8.42
N LEU A 121 -8.64 16.94 7.77
CA LEU A 121 -8.14 15.73 7.11
C LEU A 121 -7.12 16.07 6.02
N PHE A 122 -7.35 17.14 5.27
CA PHE A 122 -6.40 17.58 4.26
C PHE A 122 -5.09 18.05 4.85
N ASP A 123 -5.13 18.86 5.91
CA ASP A 123 -3.93 19.37 6.57
C ASP A 123 -3.11 18.24 7.19
N ALA A 124 -3.79 17.25 7.79
CA ALA A 124 -3.17 16.01 8.25
C ALA A 124 -2.49 15.25 7.11
N MET A 125 -3.22 14.98 6.02
CA MET A 125 -2.66 14.31 4.85
C MET A 125 -1.49 15.09 4.25
N ALA A 126 -1.59 16.42 4.18
CA ALA A 126 -0.52 17.26 3.66
C ALA A 126 0.75 17.17 4.51
N THR A 127 0.58 17.17 5.84
CA THR A 127 1.67 16.98 6.80
C THR A 127 2.34 15.61 6.61
N MET A 128 1.55 14.55 6.46
CA MET A 128 2.08 13.20 6.25
C MET A 128 2.83 13.07 4.91
N LEU A 129 2.24 13.55 3.81
CA LEU A 129 2.89 13.54 2.50
C LEU A 129 4.20 14.35 2.49
N GLN A 130 4.25 15.46 3.23
CA GLN A 130 5.48 16.24 3.38
C GLN A 130 6.50 15.51 4.27
N GLY A 131 6.08 14.93 5.39
CA GLY A 131 6.96 14.16 6.27
C GLY A 131 7.60 12.96 5.57
N PHE A 132 6.86 12.27 4.72
CA PHE A 132 7.39 11.24 3.83
C PHE A 132 8.39 11.80 2.83
N ALA A 133 8.10 12.94 2.23
CA ALA A 133 9.02 13.61 1.32
C ALA A 133 10.33 14.06 2.00
N ASP A 134 10.28 14.37 3.30
CA ASP A 134 11.40 14.83 4.12
C ASP A 134 12.18 13.67 4.77
N SER A 135 11.61 12.47 4.83
CA SER A 135 12.23 11.28 5.46
C SER A 135 13.48 10.74 4.74
N GLY A 136 13.88 11.36 3.63
CA GLY A 136 15.09 11.02 2.89
C GLY A 136 14.89 9.88 1.89
N PRO A 137 15.94 9.58 1.08
CA PRO A 137 15.81 8.64 -0.01
C PRO A 137 15.54 7.24 0.53
N GLY A 138 14.73 6.48 -0.22
CA GLY A 138 14.19 5.18 0.15
C GLY A 138 15.21 4.29 0.84
N TYR A 139 14.94 3.97 2.11
CA TYR A 139 15.70 2.98 2.83
C TYR A 139 15.46 1.60 2.21
N VAL A 140 16.53 0.83 2.06
CA VAL A 140 16.50 -0.57 1.68
C VAL A 140 17.38 -1.35 2.63
N THR A 141 16.89 -2.47 3.16
CA THR A 141 17.76 -3.40 3.87
C THR A 141 18.66 -4.10 2.87
N ILE A 142 19.99 -4.02 3.01
CA ILE A 142 21.00 -4.76 2.22
C ILE A 142 21.83 -5.61 3.18
N ASN A 143 21.96 -6.93 2.93
CA ASN A 143 22.57 -7.90 3.85
C ASN A 143 22.15 -7.73 5.34
N GLY A 144 20.85 -7.53 5.62
CA GLY A 144 20.30 -7.32 6.98
C GLY A 144 20.52 -5.93 7.58
N ILE A 145 21.07 -4.96 6.83
CA ILE A 145 21.37 -3.61 7.31
C ILE A 145 20.54 -2.58 6.54
N HIS A 146 19.78 -1.75 7.26
CA HIS A 146 19.08 -0.62 6.66
C HIS A 146 20.09 0.35 6.05
N THR A 147 20.04 0.49 4.74
CA THR A 147 20.94 1.29 3.94
C THR A 147 20.13 2.40 3.27
N VAL A 148 20.62 3.63 3.41
CA VAL A 148 20.09 4.80 2.70
C VAL A 148 20.88 4.92 1.40
N VAL A 149 20.21 4.86 0.26
CA VAL A 149 20.85 5.00 -1.06
C VAL A 149 20.78 6.47 -1.49
N PRO A 150 21.91 7.18 -1.66
CA PRO A 150 21.93 8.57 -2.11
C PRO A 150 21.26 8.77 -3.49
N PRO A 151 20.69 9.97 -3.74
CA PRO A 151 20.19 10.31 -5.07
C PRO A 151 21.31 10.19 -6.13
N GLY A 152 20.98 9.60 -7.29
CA GLY A 152 21.91 9.43 -8.41
C GLY A 152 22.74 8.14 -8.40
N GLU A 153 22.67 7.32 -7.34
CA GLU A 153 23.30 5.97 -7.34
C GLU A 153 22.46 4.92 -8.06
N VAL A 154 21.13 5.08 -8.04
CA VAL A 154 20.21 4.23 -8.80
C VAL A 154 20.11 4.77 -10.22
N PRO A 155 20.42 3.98 -11.25
CA PRO A 155 20.20 4.37 -12.64
C PRO A 155 18.74 4.81 -12.83
N GLU A 156 18.53 5.91 -13.55
CA GLU A 156 17.18 6.34 -13.90
C GLU A 156 16.51 5.26 -14.75
N ALA A 157 15.24 4.98 -14.46
CA ALA A 157 14.47 4.04 -15.26
C ALA A 157 14.22 4.66 -16.65
N GLU A 158 14.91 4.15 -17.69
CA GLU A 158 14.77 4.65 -19.06
C GLU A 158 13.64 3.92 -19.81
N ASN A 159 12.75 4.68 -20.45
CA ASN A 159 11.74 4.18 -21.40
C ASN A 159 10.83 3.07 -20.87
N GLU A 160 10.39 3.19 -19.61
CA GLU A 160 9.44 2.24 -19.06
C GLU A 160 8.06 2.39 -19.73
N PRO A 161 7.39 1.29 -20.10
CA PRO A 161 6.03 1.35 -20.61
C PRO A 161 5.09 1.91 -19.54
N GLY A 162 4.01 2.57 -19.97
CA GLY A 162 3.00 3.10 -19.05
C GLY A 162 2.48 2.01 -18.10
N LEU A 163 2.41 2.33 -16.80
CA LEU A 163 2.15 1.33 -15.76
C LEU A 163 0.71 0.81 -15.84
N ALA A 164 0.55 -0.45 -16.22
CA ALA A 164 -0.75 -1.14 -16.28
C ALA A 164 -0.93 -2.09 -15.09
N PRO A 165 -2.18 -2.47 -14.74
CA PRO A 165 -2.43 -3.43 -13.66
C PRO A 165 -1.68 -4.76 -13.84
N ALA A 166 -1.64 -5.28 -15.07
CA ALA A 166 -0.91 -6.52 -15.39
C ALA A 166 0.60 -6.38 -15.16
N SER A 167 1.20 -5.24 -15.55
CA SER A 167 2.64 -4.99 -15.37
C SER A 167 3.05 -4.94 -13.90
N VAL A 168 2.19 -4.42 -13.01
CA VAL A 168 2.44 -4.47 -11.56
C VAL A 168 2.47 -5.90 -11.05
N LEU A 169 1.54 -6.74 -11.53
CA LEU A 169 1.47 -8.16 -11.16
C LEU A 169 2.68 -8.93 -11.71
N GLU A 170 3.09 -8.67 -12.94
CA GLU A 170 4.30 -9.25 -13.55
C GLU A 170 5.54 -8.90 -12.73
N LEU A 171 5.74 -7.63 -12.38
CA LEU A 171 6.86 -7.20 -11.53
C LEU A 171 6.81 -7.86 -10.14
N PHE A 172 5.63 -7.96 -9.55
CA PHE A 172 5.42 -8.63 -8.27
C PHE A 172 5.75 -10.13 -8.32
N HIS A 173 5.36 -10.83 -9.39
CA HIS A 173 5.65 -12.26 -9.54
C HIS A 173 7.11 -12.51 -9.92
N ALA A 174 7.71 -11.64 -10.74
CA ALA A 174 9.09 -11.75 -11.18
C ALA A 174 10.11 -11.32 -10.10
N PHE A 175 9.68 -10.56 -9.09
CA PHE A 175 10.58 -10.04 -8.07
C PHE A 175 11.24 -11.18 -7.28
N SER A 176 12.56 -11.32 -7.42
CA SER A 176 13.34 -12.35 -6.76
C SER A 176 14.40 -11.72 -5.86
N ARG A 177 14.40 -12.12 -4.58
CA ARG A 177 15.33 -11.67 -3.53
C ARG A 177 15.40 -12.73 -2.44
N PRO A 178 16.55 -12.93 -1.76
CA PRO A 178 16.68 -13.82 -0.61
C PRO A 178 15.57 -13.59 0.44
N GLU A 179 15.00 -14.68 0.98
CA GLU A 179 13.82 -14.63 1.83
C GLU A 179 14.09 -13.91 3.15
N ARG A 180 15.29 -14.07 3.74
CA ARG A 180 15.65 -13.34 4.97
C ARG A 180 15.56 -11.82 4.81
N MET A 181 15.79 -11.34 3.59
CA MET A 181 15.80 -9.91 3.25
C MET A 181 14.38 -9.39 3.04
N GLU A 182 13.48 -10.22 2.51
CA GLU A 182 12.06 -9.91 2.42
C GLU A 182 11.37 -9.81 3.80
N ARG A 183 11.79 -10.65 4.75
CA ARG A 183 11.16 -10.74 6.07
C ARG A 183 11.34 -9.50 6.96
N GLY A 184 12.39 -8.69 6.72
CA GLY A 184 12.69 -7.50 7.52
C GLY A 184 11.89 -6.25 7.11
N ASP A 185 11.78 -6.00 5.81
CA ASP A 185 11.22 -4.75 5.27
C ASP A 185 9.91 -4.92 4.48
N MET A 186 9.45 -6.16 4.28
CA MET A 186 8.26 -6.48 3.48
C MET A 186 8.28 -5.80 2.09
N GLN A 187 9.46 -5.73 1.46
CA GLN A 187 9.70 -4.92 0.26
C GLN A 187 8.81 -5.33 -0.90
N LEU A 188 8.65 -6.64 -1.12
CA LEU A 188 7.73 -7.15 -2.14
C LEU A 188 6.26 -6.77 -1.87
N GLY A 189 5.82 -6.79 -0.62
CA GLY A 189 4.47 -6.33 -0.24
C GLY A 189 4.27 -4.83 -0.46
N HIS A 190 5.29 -4.02 -0.16
CA HIS A 190 5.25 -2.59 -0.45
C HIS A 190 5.37 -2.27 -1.94
N LEU A 191 6.12 -3.06 -2.74
CA LEU A 191 6.11 -2.98 -4.20
C LEU A 191 4.68 -3.15 -4.72
N LEU A 192 4.01 -4.23 -4.29
CA LEU A 192 2.64 -4.54 -4.69
C LEU A 192 1.66 -3.40 -4.35
N THR A 193 1.67 -2.95 -3.10
CA THR A 193 0.75 -1.90 -2.63
C THR A 193 1.05 -0.53 -3.24
N HIS A 194 2.32 -0.21 -3.51
CA HIS A 194 2.69 1.02 -4.20
C HIS A 194 2.23 1.01 -5.67
N GLY A 195 2.49 -0.08 -6.40
CA GLY A 195 2.04 -0.21 -7.78
C GLY A 195 0.51 -0.17 -7.90
N HIS A 196 -0.21 -0.82 -6.98
CA HIS A 196 -1.67 -0.71 -6.88
C HIS A 196 -2.12 0.74 -6.66
N ALA A 197 -1.50 1.45 -5.72
CA ALA A 197 -1.82 2.84 -5.44
C ALA A 197 -1.60 3.76 -6.66
N VAL A 198 -0.49 3.61 -7.38
CA VAL A 198 -0.22 4.39 -8.61
C VAL A 198 -1.27 4.09 -9.68
N VAL A 199 -1.64 2.82 -9.87
CA VAL A 199 -2.70 2.43 -10.81
C VAL A 199 -4.03 3.10 -10.46
N GLU A 200 -4.46 3.08 -9.19
CA GLU A 200 -5.72 3.72 -8.77
C GLU A 200 -5.65 5.25 -8.87
N LEU A 201 -4.54 5.86 -8.49
CA LEU A 201 -4.33 7.31 -8.63
C LEU A 201 -4.41 7.77 -10.08
N LYS A 202 -3.80 7.02 -11.01
CA LYS A 202 -3.94 7.28 -12.46
C LYS A 202 -5.39 7.22 -12.91
N ARG A 203 -6.14 6.21 -12.45
CA ARG A 203 -7.58 6.08 -12.75
C ARG A 203 -8.41 7.22 -12.15
N ALA A 204 -7.91 7.84 -11.07
CA ALA A 204 -8.46 9.05 -10.47
C ALA A 204 -7.95 10.36 -11.10
N LEU A 205 -7.19 10.34 -12.20
CA LEU A 205 -6.89 11.55 -12.97
C LEU A 205 -7.97 11.79 -14.04
N ARG A 206 -8.30 13.06 -14.29
CA ARG A 206 -9.07 13.43 -15.48
C ARG A 206 -8.17 13.29 -16.72
N ALA A 207 -8.75 13.13 -17.90
CA ALA A 207 -7.99 12.94 -19.14
C ALA A 207 -6.86 13.98 -19.35
N GLU A 208 -7.16 15.26 -19.10
CA GLU A 208 -6.19 16.36 -19.21
C GLU A 208 -5.03 16.27 -18.19
N ALA A 209 -5.32 15.79 -16.98
CA ALA A 209 -4.32 15.62 -15.92
C ALA A 209 -3.57 14.29 -16.04
N LEU A 210 -4.10 13.33 -16.80
CA LEU A 210 -3.51 12.01 -16.98
C LEU A 210 -2.21 12.10 -17.77
N GLU A 211 -2.19 12.85 -18.89
CA GLU A 211 -0.99 13.01 -19.72
C GLU A 211 0.13 13.76 -18.99
N GLU A 212 -0.22 14.80 -18.22
CA GLU A 212 0.76 15.63 -17.52
C GLU A 212 1.30 14.97 -16.24
N HIS A 213 0.46 14.26 -15.49
CA HIS A 213 0.80 13.83 -14.14
C HIS A 213 0.96 12.33 -13.94
N ALA A 214 0.39 11.49 -14.81
CA ALA A 214 0.63 10.05 -14.73
C ALA A 214 2.12 9.69 -14.83
N PRO A 215 2.92 10.29 -15.73
CA PRO A 215 4.34 9.95 -15.84
C PRO A 215 5.11 10.18 -14.53
N ILE A 216 4.75 11.19 -13.74
CA ILE A 216 5.40 11.48 -12.44
C ILE A 216 5.10 10.36 -11.43
N LEU A 217 3.86 9.89 -11.37
CA LEU A 217 3.46 8.80 -10.47
C LEU A 217 4.05 7.45 -10.92
N GLU A 218 4.15 7.22 -12.23
CA GLU A 218 4.79 6.03 -12.78
C GLU A 218 6.28 6.02 -12.49
N GLN A 219 6.95 7.17 -12.70
CA GLN A 219 8.37 7.31 -12.42
C GLN A 219 8.67 7.07 -10.94
N SER A 220 7.81 7.49 -10.00
CA SER A 220 8.02 7.20 -8.58
C SER A 220 8.02 5.70 -8.29
N PHE A 221 7.15 4.93 -8.94
CA PHE A 221 7.10 3.48 -8.85
C PHE A 221 8.31 2.82 -9.52
N PHE A 222 8.67 3.22 -10.74
CA PHE A 222 9.81 2.64 -11.45
C PHE A 222 11.14 2.98 -10.80
N ASN A 223 11.31 4.17 -10.25
CA ASN A 223 12.49 4.51 -9.45
C ASN A 223 12.63 3.59 -8.23
N ARG A 224 11.50 3.19 -7.62
CA ARG A 224 11.52 2.20 -6.55
C ARG A 224 11.91 0.81 -7.06
N VAL A 225 11.37 0.38 -8.18
CA VAL A 225 11.78 -0.90 -8.82
C VAL A 225 13.30 -0.89 -9.05
N GLY A 226 13.83 0.20 -9.61
CA GLY A 226 15.26 0.41 -9.80
C GLY A 226 16.05 0.36 -8.49
N LEU A 227 15.56 1.01 -7.43
CA LEU A 227 16.19 0.97 -6.10
C LEU A 227 16.26 -0.46 -5.54
N LEU A 228 15.19 -1.24 -5.68
CA LEU A 228 15.17 -2.64 -5.23
C LEU A 228 16.08 -3.52 -6.10
N ALA A 229 16.14 -3.28 -7.41
CA ALA A 229 17.06 -3.98 -8.30
C ALA A 229 18.53 -3.66 -7.96
N TYR A 230 18.83 -2.39 -7.67
CA TYR A 230 20.14 -1.96 -7.20
C TYR A 230 20.51 -2.63 -5.87
N ALA A 231 19.60 -2.62 -4.89
CA ALA A 231 19.80 -3.31 -3.61
C ALA A 231 20.07 -4.81 -3.81
N ASN A 232 19.34 -5.47 -4.71
CA ASN A 232 19.55 -6.88 -5.05
C ASN A 232 20.93 -7.16 -5.64
N ALA A 233 21.47 -6.26 -6.47
CA ALA A 233 22.82 -6.40 -7.03
C ALA A 233 23.94 -6.26 -5.97
N LEU A 234 23.64 -5.60 -4.84
CA LEU A 234 24.56 -5.43 -3.72
C LEU A 234 24.45 -6.54 -2.67
N GLU A 235 23.48 -7.45 -2.80
CA GLU A 235 23.39 -8.62 -1.94
C GLU A 235 24.60 -9.53 -2.15
N LYS A 236 25.17 -10.02 -1.04
CA LYS A 236 26.16 -11.08 -1.14
C LYS A 236 25.45 -12.35 -1.58
N GLU A 237 26.03 -13.05 -2.55
CA GLU A 237 25.61 -14.40 -2.93
C GLU A 237 25.83 -15.34 -1.73
N GLU A 238 24.84 -15.44 -0.87
CA GLU A 238 24.72 -16.52 0.10
C GLU A 238 23.60 -17.43 -0.40
N ALA A 239 23.95 -18.69 -0.63
CA ALA A 239 22.99 -19.70 -1.01
C ALA A 239 22.02 -19.92 0.15
N GLU A 240 20.86 -19.28 0.09
CA GLU A 240 19.74 -19.67 0.94
C GLU A 240 19.16 -20.98 0.40
N PRO A 241 18.95 -21.99 1.25
CA PRO A 241 18.16 -23.14 0.83
C PRO A 241 16.80 -22.62 0.39
N ALA A 242 16.39 -22.97 -0.84
CA ALA A 242 15.06 -22.65 -1.32
C ALA A 242 14.06 -23.06 -0.24
N ALA A 243 13.33 -22.08 0.31
CA ALA A 243 12.35 -22.36 1.33
C ALA A 243 11.39 -23.40 0.77
N LYS A 244 11.15 -24.47 1.53
CA LYS A 244 10.08 -25.43 1.22
C LYS A 244 8.75 -24.74 1.49
N VAL A 245 8.39 -23.80 0.63
CA VAL A 245 7.07 -23.22 0.59
C VAL A 245 6.14 -24.34 0.12
N GLY A 246 5.29 -24.83 1.01
CA GLY A 246 4.25 -25.79 0.63
C GLY A 246 3.38 -25.16 -0.46
N ALA A 247 3.01 -25.95 -1.48
CA ALA A 247 2.05 -25.49 -2.48
C ALA A 247 0.75 -25.05 -1.78
N GLY A 248 0.30 -23.81 -2.02
CA GLY A 248 -0.93 -23.25 -1.47
C GLY A 248 -0.81 -22.53 -0.12
N THR A 249 0.39 -22.29 0.41
CA THR A 249 0.53 -21.51 1.64
C THR A 249 0.20 -20.03 1.42
N ARG A 250 -0.61 -19.47 2.33
CA ARG A 250 -0.97 -18.03 2.38
C ARG A 250 -1.73 -17.48 1.17
N ASN A 251 -2.71 -18.25 0.68
CA ASN A 251 -3.68 -17.76 -0.30
C ASN A 251 -4.78 -16.91 0.39
N PRO A 252 -4.98 -15.62 0.04
CA PRO A 252 -6.06 -14.78 0.59
C PRO A 252 -7.48 -15.26 0.23
N LEU A 253 -7.61 -16.24 -0.67
CA LEU A 253 -8.85 -16.94 -0.99
C LEU A 253 -9.10 -18.18 -0.12
N GLU A 254 -8.26 -18.42 0.90
CA GLU A 254 -8.40 -19.54 1.84
C GLU A 254 -8.57 -19.06 3.30
N PRO A 255 -9.30 -19.79 4.16
CA PRO A 255 -9.47 -19.43 5.57
C PRO A 255 -8.15 -19.27 6.33
N SER A 256 -7.18 -20.15 6.07
CA SER A 256 -5.90 -20.21 6.80
C SER A 256 -5.12 -18.90 6.73
N TYR A 257 -5.23 -18.16 5.62
CA TYR A 257 -4.59 -16.85 5.48
C TYR A 257 -5.13 -15.82 6.48
N TRP A 258 -6.45 -15.80 6.65
CA TRP A 258 -7.12 -14.85 7.53
C TRP A 258 -7.06 -15.24 9.00
N GLU A 259 -6.97 -16.54 9.29
CA GLU A 259 -6.69 -17.05 10.64
C GLU A 259 -5.27 -16.73 11.08
N GLU A 260 -4.30 -16.88 10.17
CA GLU A 260 -2.92 -16.45 10.40
C GLU A 260 -2.83 -14.94 10.62
N ALA A 261 -3.56 -14.14 9.81
CA ALA A 261 -3.64 -12.71 10.00
C ALA A 261 -4.07 -12.35 11.43
N LEU A 262 -5.11 -12.98 12.00
CA LEU A 262 -5.57 -12.69 13.37
C LEU A 262 -4.51 -12.96 14.45
N ALA A 263 -3.57 -13.86 14.18
CA ALA A 263 -2.52 -14.25 15.12
C ALA A 263 -1.23 -13.40 14.99
N ASP A 264 -1.06 -12.65 13.90
CA ASP A 264 0.14 -11.83 13.64
C ASP A 264 -0.08 -10.38 14.10
N SER A 265 0.88 -9.79 14.81
CA SER A 265 0.83 -8.38 15.24
C SER A 265 0.86 -7.37 14.08
N ARG A 266 1.16 -7.82 12.86
CA ARG A 266 1.19 -7.04 11.62
C ARG A 266 -0.01 -7.32 10.72
N HIS A 267 -1.11 -7.81 11.28
CA HIS A 267 -2.34 -8.20 10.58
C HIS A 267 -2.87 -7.15 9.57
N GLY A 268 -2.60 -5.87 9.78
CA GLY A 268 -2.92 -4.82 8.80
C GLY A 268 -2.22 -4.97 7.44
N HIS A 269 -1.06 -5.64 7.36
CA HIS A 269 -0.39 -5.95 6.09
C HIS A 269 -1.14 -7.00 5.27
N TYR A 270 -1.72 -8.00 5.93
CA TYR A 270 -2.47 -9.07 5.26
C TYR A 270 -3.63 -8.50 4.45
N GLY A 271 -4.40 -7.58 5.03
CA GLY A 271 -5.50 -6.89 4.35
C GLY A 271 -5.04 -6.06 3.15
N LYS A 272 -4.00 -5.23 3.32
CA LYS A 272 -3.46 -4.37 2.24
C LYS A 272 -2.94 -5.19 1.06
N TYR A 273 -2.19 -6.26 1.32
CA TYR A 273 -1.61 -7.09 0.27
C TYR A 273 -2.70 -7.88 -0.47
N ALA A 274 -3.62 -8.50 0.25
CA ALA A 274 -4.74 -9.22 -0.33
C ALA A 274 -5.60 -8.30 -1.22
N TYR A 275 -5.97 -7.11 -0.71
CA TYR A 275 -6.75 -6.14 -1.48
C TYR A 275 -6.00 -5.70 -2.75
N SER A 276 -4.74 -5.28 -2.61
CA SER A 276 -3.95 -4.80 -3.75
C SER A 276 -3.84 -5.85 -4.85
N TYR A 277 -3.52 -7.10 -4.48
CA TYR A 277 -3.38 -8.20 -5.43
C TYR A 277 -4.68 -8.55 -6.13
N LEU A 278 -5.75 -8.80 -5.36
CA LEU A 278 -7.04 -9.23 -5.91
C LEU A 278 -7.68 -8.11 -6.75
N ARG A 279 -7.52 -6.85 -6.33
CA ARG A 279 -7.97 -5.68 -7.08
C ARG A 279 -7.21 -5.53 -8.39
N LEU A 280 -5.88 -5.65 -8.38
CA LEU A 280 -5.06 -5.63 -9.60
C LEU A 280 -5.45 -6.75 -10.56
N CYS A 281 -5.65 -7.99 -10.07
CA CYS A 281 -6.10 -9.11 -10.89
C CYS A 281 -7.44 -8.79 -11.58
N ARG A 282 -8.43 -8.27 -10.82
CA ARG A 282 -9.71 -7.85 -11.36
C ARG A 282 -9.57 -6.75 -12.41
N LEU A 283 -8.74 -5.74 -12.16
CA LEU A 283 -8.50 -4.64 -13.11
C LEU A 283 -7.79 -5.09 -14.38
N ALA A 284 -6.91 -6.10 -14.29
CA ALA A 284 -6.25 -6.73 -15.43
C ALA A 284 -7.15 -7.73 -16.19
N GLY A 285 -8.33 -8.07 -15.64
CA GLY A 285 -9.19 -9.12 -16.21
C GLY A 285 -8.60 -10.52 -16.11
N ILE A 286 -7.69 -10.76 -15.15
CA ILE A 286 -7.05 -12.06 -14.95
C ILE A 286 -7.60 -12.74 -13.69
N HIS A 287 -7.62 -14.08 -13.72
CA HIS A 287 -7.99 -14.87 -12.55
C HIS A 287 -6.79 -14.98 -11.58
N PRO A 288 -6.95 -14.68 -10.29
CA PRO A 288 -5.91 -14.91 -9.28
C PRO A 288 -5.56 -16.41 -9.23
N ALA A 289 -4.30 -16.77 -9.48
CA ALA A 289 -3.90 -18.17 -9.55
C ALA A 289 -2.51 -18.44 -8.95
N ASP A 290 -1.61 -17.45 -8.99
CA ASP A 290 -0.28 -17.57 -8.41
C ASP A 290 -0.21 -16.85 -7.06
N PHE A 291 -0.23 -17.63 -5.99
CA PHE A 291 -0.07 -17.13 -4.62
C PHE A 291 1.31 -17.45 -4.04
N GLN A 292 2.26 -17.95 -4.86
CA GLN A 292 3.60 -18.25 -4.36
C GLN A 292 4.30 -16.99 -3.83
N SER A 293 4.09 -15.83 -4.46
CA SER A 293 4.62 -14.57 -3.97
C SER A 293 4.06 -14.18 -2.58
N PHE A 294 2.85 -14.62 -2.21
CA PHE A 294 2.27 -14.34 -0.88
C PHE A 294 3.00 -15.04 0.26
N SER A 295 3.61 -16.20 0.00
CA SER A 295 4.46 -16.84 1.00
C SER A 295 5.71 -16.02 1.32
N ARG A 296 6.13 -15.15 0.39
CA ARG A 296 7.36 -14.34 0.48
C ARG A 296 7.11 -12.94 1.05
N ILE A 297 5.96 -12.34 0.76
CA ILE A 297 5.65 -10.99 1.27
C ILE A 297 5.30 -10.94 2.75
N LEU A 298 4.82 -12.06 3.28
CA LEU A 298 4.48 -12.18 4.67
C LEU A 298 5.65 -12.84 5.41
N PRO A 299 6.17 -12.25 6.49
CA PRO A 299 7.10 -12.95 7.37
C PRO A 299 6.41 -14.15 8.06
N PRO A 300 7.14 -15.19 8.48
CA PRO A 300 6.60 -16.26 9.32
C PRO A 300 5.96 -15.71 10.59
N LEU A 301 4.98 -16.41 11.15
CA LEU A 301 4.58 -16.21 12.54
C LEU A 301 5.81 -16.42 13.43
N ALA A 302 6.04 -15.47 14.33
CA ALA A 302 7.10 -15.52 15.34
C ALA A 302 6.69 -16.38 16.54
#